data_AF-A0A5A9GTJ3-F1
#
_entry.id   AF-A0A5A9GTJ3-F1
#
_cell.length_a   1.000
_cell.length_b   1.000
_cell.length_c   1.000
_cell.angle_alpha   90.00
_cell.angle_beta   90.00
_cell.angle_gamma   90.00
#
_symmetry.space_group_name_H-M   'P 1'
#
loop_
_entity.id
_entity.type
_entity.pdbx_description
1 polymer ?
#
loop_
_entity_poly.entity_id
_entity_poly.type
_entity_poly.pdbx_seq_one_letter_code
_entity_poly.pdbx_strand_id
1 'polypeptide(L)'
;MRRRSMTAFLLDYLPAFTGHSFTLSPVAATGIAGLSAATLSTLLGSRRAILLTQATASSLFLIHFLLLGAQTGMLICGLGLIQMAVRVQRQPCRVLGLLYALTVPAALAVAALSWQGPMSALSVTGFLLATLGRWQSAVGPMRLCFILATLVGSGHNLLAGSVFGLVSDAMGLTGHCVSLWRSGTVRRRSVAVGLLPPEGGNIQPHGRVVAA
;
A
#
# COMPACT_ATOMS: atom_id res chain seq x y z
N MET A 1 7.61 -6.74 49.22
CA MET A 1 6.92 -6.72 47.90
C MET A 1 5.96 -7.92 47.83
N ARG A 2 4.68 -7.71 47.49
CA ARG A 2 3.65 -8.79 47.48
C ARG A 2 3.28 -9.10 46.03
N ARG A 3 3.54 -10.33 45.54
CA ARG A 3 3.14 -10.73 44.18
C ARG A 3 1.61 -10.72 44.08
N ARG A 4 1.05 -9.89 43.19
CA ARG A 4 -0.35 -10.06 42.74
C ARG A 4 -0.39 -11.21 41.73
N SER A 5 -1.35 -12.13 41.89
CA SER A 5 -1.51 -13.28 41.00
C SER A 5 -2.17 -12.86 39.68
N MET A 6 -1.79 -13.50 38.56
CA MET A 6 -2.30 -13.19 37.22
C MET A 6 -3.84 -13.35 37.09
N THR A 7 -4.45 -14.17 37.95
CA THR A 7 -5.91 -14.35 37.99
C THR A 7 -6.67 -13.09 38.38
N ALA A 8 -6.10 -12.24 39.24
CA ALA A 8 -6.72 -10.94 39.56
C ALA A 8 -6.73 -10.00 38.35
N PHE A 9 -5.64 -9.99 37.57
CA PHE A 9 -5.52 -9.15 36.38
C PHE A 9 -6.51 -9.53 35.26
N LEU A 10 -6.87 -10.82 35.16
CA LEU A 10 -7.89 -11.29 34.20
C LEU A 10 -9.32 -10.98 34.66
N LEU A 11 -9.59 -11.03 35.97
CA LEU A 11 -10.91 -10.72 36.53
C LEU A 11 -11.23 -9.22 36.48
N ASP A 12 -10.23 -8.33 36.53
CA ASP A 12 -10.43 -6.88 36.35
C ASP A 12 -10.85 -6.50 34.91
N TYR A 13 -10.56 -7.34 33.90
CA TYR A 13 -10.92 -7.09 32.49
C TYR A 13 -12.25 -7.71 32.05
N LEU A 14 -12.77 -8.71 32.77
CA LEU A 14 -14.02 -9.41 32.44
C LEU A 14 -15.30 -8.51 32.48
N PRO A 15 -15.44 -7.53 33.40
CA PRO A 15 -16.62 -6.64 33.43
C PRO A 15 -16.68 -5.62 32.28
N ALA A 16 -15.56 -5.38 31.58
CA ALA A 16 -15.52 -4.37 30.51
C ALA A 16 -16.32 -4.80 29.26
N PHE A 17 -16.56 -6.10 29.08
CA PHE A 17 -17.17 -6.67 27.88
C PHE A 17 -18.71 -6.68 27.83
N THR A 18 -19.40 -6.35 28.93
CA THR A 18 -20.86 -6.61 29.06
C THR A 18 -21.76 -5.36 29.10
N GLY A 19 -21.24 -4.15 28.89
CA GLY A 19 -22.04 -2.94 29.15
C GLY A 19 -21.68 -1.62 28.44
N HIS A 20 -20.89 -1.63 27.36
CA HIS A 20 -20.52 -0.39 26.67
C HIS A 20 -21.08 -0.31 25.24
N SER A 21 -21.94 0.67 25.00
CA SER A 21 -22.20 1.19 23.65
C SER A 21 -20.85 1.66 23.08
N PHE A 22 -20.34 0.94 22.07
CA PHE A 22 -18.98 1.12 21.57
C PHE A 22 -18.88 2.39 20.70
N THR A 23 -18.89 3.56 21.33
CA THR A 23 -18.71 4.85 20.65
C THR A 23 -17.27 4.98 20.16
N LEU A 24 -17.02 4.43 18.98
CA LEU A 24 -15.77 4.61 18.23
C LEU A 24 -15.48 6.11 18.09
N SER A 25 -14.36 6.56 18.67
CA SER A 25 -13.93 7.95 18.51
C SER A 25 -13.65 8.26 17.03
N PRO A 26 -13.89 9.50 16.55
CA PRO A 26 -13.60 9.85 15.15
C PRO A 26 -12.16 9.56 14.73
N VAL A 27 -11.20 9.74 15.67
CA VAL A 27 -9.79 9.37 15.50
C VAL A 27 -9.62 7.88 15.24
N ALA A 28 -10.22 7.02 16.08
CA ALA A 28 -10.13 5.57 15.91
C ALA A 28 -10.83 5.11 14.63
N ALA A 29 -12.03 5.64 14.33
CA ALA A 29 -12.79 5.31 13.14
C ALA A 29 -12.02 5.65 11.84
N THR A 30 -11.44 6.85 11.75
CA THR A 30 -10.65 7.26 10.57
C THR A 30 -9.34 6.47 10.44
N GLY A 31 -8.67 6.16 11.54
CA GLY A 31 -7.46 5.33 11.56
C GLY A 31 -7.73 3.89 11.10
N ILE A 32 -8.77 3.25 11.65
CA ILE A 32 -9.18 1.88 11.27
C ILE A 32 -9.63 1.84 9.81
N ALA A 33 -10.47 2.79 9.36
CA ALA A 33 -10.92 2.85 7.97
C ALA A 33 -9.74 3.11 7.00
N GLY A 34 -8.80 3.99 7.37
CA GLY A 34 -7.59 4.26 6.60
C GLY A 34 -6.71 3.02 6.45
N LEU A 35 -6.51 2.28 7.55
CA LEU A 35 -5.81 0.99 7.56
C LEU A 35 -6.53 -0.06 6.70
N SER A 36 -7.86 -0.19 6.82
CA SER A 36 -8.64 -1.12 6.01
C SER A 36 -8.53 -0.82 4.52
N ALA A 37 -8.60 0.46 4.13
CA ALA A 37 -8.41 0.89 2.75
C ALA A 37 -6.96 0.66 2.27
N ALA A 38 -5.95 0.97 3.09
CA ALA A 38 -4.55 0.71 2.76
C ALA A 38 -4.30 -0.78 2.52
N THR A 39 -4.79 -1.63 3.41
CA THR A 39 -4.70 -3.10 3.30
C THR A 39 -5.44 -3.59 2.06
N LEU A 40 -6.67 -3.13 1.80
CA LEU A 40 -7.41 -3.48 0.59
C LEU A 40 -6.63 -3.11 -0.68
N SER A 41 -5.98 -1.95 -0.71
CA SER A 41 -5.16 -1.51 -1.86
C SER A 41 -4.05 -2.52 -2.20
N THR A 42 -3.50 -3.21 -1.19
CA THR A 42 -2.47 -4.24 -1.40
C THR A 42 -3.02 -5.49 -2.09
N LEU A 43 -4.31 -5.78 -2.02
CA LEU A 43 -4.91 -6.99 -2.60
C LEU A 43 -5.33 -6.81 -4.07
N LEU A 44 -5.46 -5.56 -4.54
CA LEU A 44 -5.99 -5.23 -5.87
C LEU A 44 -5.00 -5.50 -7.01
N GLY A 45 -5.48 -6.10 -8.11
CA GLY A 45 -4.63 -6.45 -9.26
C GLY A 45 -4.31 -5.31 -10.22
N SER A 46 -5.15 -4.25 -10.29
CA SER A 46 -4.98 -3.18 -11.28
C SER A 46 -4.37 -1.91 -10.68
N ARG A 47 -3.35 -1.35 -11.37
CA ARG A 47 -2.63 -0.14 -10.91
C ARG A 47 -3.55 1.03 -10.57
N ARG A 48 -4.60 1.25 -11.37
CA ARG A 48 -5.57 2.33 -11.14
C ARG A 48 -6.38 2.12 -9.87
N ALA A 49 -6.84 0.89 -9.61
CA ALA A 49 -7.59 0.58 -8.39
C ALA A 49 -6.70 0.67 -7.14
N ILE A 50 -5.45 0.17 -7.21
CA ILE A 50 -4.45 0.35 -6.13
C ILE A 50 -4.31 1.84 -5.79
N LEU A 51 -4.07 2.70 -6.79
CA LEU A 51 -3.87 4.15 -6.56
C LEU A 51 -5.12 4.86 -6.03
N LEU A 52 -6.31 4.51 -6.52
CA LEU A 52 -7.56 5.07 -5.99
C LEU A 52 -7.80 4.67 -4.54
N THR A 53 -7.61 3.40 -4.19
CA THR A 53 -7.80 2.93 -2.81
C THR A 53 -6.70 3.46 -1.88
N GLN A 54 -5.47 3.62 -2.37
CA GLN A 54 -4.42 4.35 -1.65
C GLN A 54 -4.76 5.83 -1.45
N ALA A 55 -5.39 6.50 -2.42
CA ALA A 55 -5.87 7.87 -2.25
C ALA A 55 -6.94 7.95 -1.15
N THR A 56 -7.93 7.05 -1.16
CA THR A 56 -8.94 6.94 -0.08
C THR A 56 -8.28 6.72 1.28
N ALA A 57 -7.32 5.79 1.38
CA ALA A 57 -6.57 5.55 2.60
C ALA A 57 -5.78 6.78 3.05
N SER A 58 -5.11 7.49 2.12
CA SER A 58 -4.33 8.70 2.40
C SER A 58 -5.22 9.84 2.88
N SER A 59 -6.44 9.99 2.35
CA SER A 59 -7.43 10.96 2.84
C SER A 59 -7.93 10.62 4.25
N LEU A 60 -8.17 9.34 4.55
CA LEU A 60 -8.57 8.90 5.88
C LEU A 60 -7.46 9.08 6.91
N PHE A 61 -6.21 8.77 6.56
CA PHE A 61 -5.04 9.05 7.40
C PHE A 61 -4.73 10.54 7.55
N LEU A 62 -4.96 11.36 6.50
CA LEU A 62 -4.87 12.82 6.57
C LEU A 62 -5.82 13.37 7.64
N ILE A 63 -7.09 12.93 7.63
CA ILE A 63 -8.09 13.33 8.63
C ILE A 63 -7.70 12.78 10.02
N HIS A 64 -7.26 11.53 10.13
CA HIS A 64 -6.80 10.93 11.38
C HIS A 64 -5.65 11.73 12.02
N PHE A 65 -4.61 12.09 11.25
CA PHE A 65 -3.49 12.87 11.75
C PHE A 65 -3.86 14.33 12.04
N LEU A 66 -4.78 14.93 11.28
CA LEU A 66 -5.36 16.24 11.59
C LEU A 66 -6.07 16.22 12.95
N LEU A 67 -6.91 15.21 13.21
CA LEU A 67 -7.62 15.04 14.49
C LEU A 67 -6.68 14.72 15.67
N LEU A 68 -5.51 14.12 15.41
CA LEU A 68 -4.44 13.92 16.41
C LEU A 68 -3.55 15.16 16.62
N GLY A 69 -3.70 16.22 15.80
CA GLY A 69 -2.77 17.36 15.80
C GLY A 69 -1.38 17.05 15.22
N ALA A 70 -1.20 15.88 14.59
CA ALA A 70 0.07 15.37 14.09
C ALA A 70 0.46 15.99 12.73
N GLN A 71 0.90 17.24 12.75
CA GLN A 71 1.25 18.07 11.58
C GLN A 71 2.10 17.34 10.53
N THR A 72 3.20 16.69 10.91
CA THR A 72 4.09 15.97 9.98
C THR A 72 3.36 14.84 9.25
N GLY A 73 2.61 14.00 9.97
CA GLY A 73 1.86 12.88 9.38
C GLY A 73 0.79 13.38 8.41
N MET A 74 0.07 14.45 8.81
CA MET A 74 -0.90 15.13 7.96
C MET A 74 -0.27 15.62 6.64
N LEU A 75 0.83 16.38 6.71
CA LEU A 75 1.49 16.93 5.52
C LEU A 75 2.00 15.82 4.58
N ILE A 76 2.62 14.77 5.11
CA ILE A 76 3.10 13.63 4.30
C ILE A 76 1.94 12.86 3.65
N CYS A 77 0.81 12.66 4.34
CA CYS A 77 -0.42 12.11 3.74
C CYS A 77 -1.00 13.01 2.64
N GLY A 78 -0.93 14.34 2.80
CA GLY A 78 -1.35 15.31 1.78
C GLY A 78 -0.49 15.24 0.51
N LEU A 79 0.84 15.23 0.66
CA LEU A 79 1.77 15.05 -0.45
C LEU A 79 1.57 13.69 -1.15
N GLY A 80 1.31 12.63 -0.40
CA GLY A 80 0.93 11.32 -0.94
C GLY A 80 -0.35 11.37 -1.77
N LEU A 81 -1.38 12.06 -1.28
CA LEU A 81 -2.66 12.22 -1.98
C LEU A 81 -2.50 12.96 -3.32
N ILE A 82 -1.68 14.02 -3.36
CA ILE A 82 -1.32 14.73 -4.61
C ILE A 82 -0.67 13.76 -5.60
N GLN A 83 0.30 12.96 -5.15
CA GLN A 83 0.95 11.97 -6.01
C GLN A 83 -0.04 10.96 -6.60
N MET A 84 -1.00 10.48 -5.81
CA MET A 84 -2.01 9.51 -6.27
C MET A 84 -2.99 10.16 -7.27
N ALA A 85 -3.44 11.40 -6.99
CA ALA A 85 -4.33 12.16 -7.86
C ALA A 85 -3.69 12.50 -9.23
N VAL A 86 -2.37 12.65 -9.30
CA VAL A 86 -1.62 12.73 -10.56
C VAL A 86 -1.51 11.35 -11.22
N ARG A 87 -1.00 10.34 -10.51
CA ARG A 87 -0.62 9.04 -11.12
C ARG A 87 -1.79 8.11 -11.45
N VAL A 88 -3.00 8.40 -10.99
CA VAL A 88 -4.24 7.70 -11.40
C VAL A 88 -4.65 8.04 -12.84
N GLN A 89 -4.22 9.20 -13.34
CA GLN A 89 -4.50 9.66 -14.70
C GLN A 89 -3.67 8.85 -15.71
N ARG A 90 -4.26 8.51 -16.87
CA ARG A 90 -3.58 7.71 -17.90
C ARG A 90 -2.43 8.45 -18.58
N GLN A 91 -2.62 9.74 -18.83
CA GLN A 91 -1.60 10.64 -19.40
C GLN A 91 -1.70 12.01 -18.70
N PRO A 92 -1.02 12.20 -17.55
CA PRO A 92 -0.98 13.50 -16.88
C PRO A 92 -0.21 14.52 -17.75
N CYS A 93 -0.72 15.75 -17.82
CA CYS A 93 -0.03 16.84 -18.51
C CYS A 93 1.29 17.22 -17.81
N ARG A 94 2.16 18.00 -18.48
CA ARG A 94 3.46 18.42 -17.93
C ARG A 94 3.34 19.11 -16.56
N VAL A 95 2.32 19.94 -16.35
CA VAL A 95 2.06 20.64 -15.08
C VAL A 95 1.79 19.64 -13.94
N LEU A 96 0.98 18.62 -14.18
CA LEU A 96 0.73 17.56 -13.19
C LEU A 96 1.98 16.72 -12.92
N GLY A 97 2.81 16.48 -13.94
CA GLY A 97 4.14 15.86 -13.78
C GLY A 97 5.08 16.69 -12.89
N LEU A 98 5.08 18.01 -13.05
CA LEU A 98 5.84 18.93 -12.19
C LEU A 98 5.29 18.96 -10.76
N LEU A 99 3.96 19.03 -10.57
CA LEU A 99 3.34 18.94 -9.25
C LEU A 99 3.70 17.63 -8.53
N TYR A 100 3.74 16.51 -9.24
CA TYR A 100 4.24 15.26 -8.70
C TYR A 100 5.71 15.37 -8.26
N ALA A 101 6.59 15.89 -9.14
CA ALA A 101 8.00 16.03 -8.83
C ALA A 101 8.24 16.94 -7.61
N LEU A 102 7.49 18.03 -7.47
CA LEU A 102 7.57 18.98 -6.36
C LEU A 102 7.19 18.38 -4.99
N THR A 103 6.43 17.26 -4.95
CA THR A 103 6.17 16.56 -3.68
C THR A 103 7.42 15.97 -3.04
N VAL A 104 8.50 15.71 -3.80
CA VAL A 104 9.78 15.20 -3.29
C VAL A 104 10.53 16.26 -2.45
N PRO A 105 10.88 17.45 -2.99
CA PRO A 105 11.50 18.50 -2.18
C PRO A 105 10.56 19.00 -1.07
N ALA A 106 9.24 19.00 -1.27
CA ALA A 106 8.29 19.32 -0.21
C ALA A 106 8.37 18.31 0.96
N ALA A 107 8.45 17.00 0.69
CA ALA A 107 8.60 16.00 1.74
C ALA A 107 9.95 16.08 2.47
N LEU A 108 11.03 16.39 1.74
CA LEU A 108 12.35 16.67 2.32
C LEU A 108 12.31 17.91 3.23
N ALA A 109 11.65 19.00 2.79
CA ALA A 109 11.46 20.20 3.59
C ALA A 109 10.64 19.93 4.86
N VAL A 110 9.53 19.17 4.76
CA VAL A 110 8.73 18.74 5.92
C VAL A 110 9.60 17.95 6.90
N ALA A 111 10.38 16.97 6.43
CA ALA A 111 11.24 16.15 7.28
C ALA A 111 12.38 16.94 7.95
N ALA A 112 12.93 17.96 7.26
CA ALA A 112 13.95 18.85 7.80
C ALA A 112 13.38 19.85 8.84
N LEU A 113 12.18 20.37 8.59
CA LEU A 113 11.48 21.29 9.52
C LEU A 113 10.97 20.56 10.77
N SER A 114 10.51 19.31 10.64
CA SER A 114 10.14 18.46 11.78
C SER A 114 11.22 17.40 12.08
N TRP A 115 12.48 17.83 12.16
CA TRP A 115 13.60 16.93 12.39
C TRP A 115 13.61 16.37 13.82
N GLN A 116 13.51 15.05 13.93
CA GLN A 116 13.50 14.28 15.18
C GLN A 116 14.58 13.17 15.13
N GLY A 117 15.69 13.45 14.43
CA GLY A 117 16.78 12.49 14.25
C GLY A 117 16.41 11.33 13.32
N PRO A 118 16.85 10.08 13.62
CA PRO A 118 16.67 8.93 12.73
C PRO A 118 15.22 8.65 12.30
N MET A 119 14.25 8.98 13.16
CA MET A 119 12.82 8.83 12.84
C MET A 119 12.43 9.63 11.59
N SER A 120 12.81 10.91 11.51
CA SER A 120 12.51 11.75 10.33
C SER A 120 13.19 11.25 9.06
N ALA A 121 14.43 10.74 9.19
CA ALA A 121 15.16 10.13 8.07
C ALA A 121 14.48 8.87 7.52
N LEU A 122 13.98 7.99 8.40
CA LEU A 122 13.19 6.81 8.00
C LEU A 122 11.86 7.23 7.37
N SER A 123 11.14 8.18 7.99
CA SER A 123 9.86 8.69 7.47
C SER A 123 9.98 9.19 6.02
N VAL A 124 10.96 10.06 5.75
CA VAL A 124 11.16 10.59 4.38
C VAL A 124 11.68 9.52 3.43
N THR A 125 12.54 8.60 3.87
CA THR A 125 13.00 7.47 3.03
C THR A 125 11.85 6.56 2.62
N GLY A 126 10.94 6.22 3.55
CA GLY A 126 9.72 5.47 3.25
C GLY A 126 8.81 6.20 2.25
N PHE A 127 8.65 7.52 2.40
CA PHE A 127 7.92 8.34 1.45
C PHE A 127 8.57 8.36 0.05
N LEU A 128 9.89 8.47 -0.04
CA LEU A 128 10.62 8.44 -1.32
C LEU A 128 10.50 7.07 -2.01
N LEU A 129 10.60 5.96 -1.26
CA LEU A 129 10.37 4.62 -1.80
C LEU A 129 8.93 4.43 -2.30
N ALA A 130 7.93 4.94 -1.55
CA ALA A 130 6.55 4.94 -2.01
C ALA A 130 6.34 5.83 -3.26
N THR A 131 7.07 6.95 -3.36
CA THR A 131 7.08 7.83 -4.53
C THR A 131 7.66 7.12 -5.76
N LEU A 132 8.77 6.38 -5.59
CA LEU A 132 9.33 5.53 -6.66
C LEU A 132 8.35 4.43 -7.05
N GLY A 133 7.63 3.83 -6.10
CA GLY A 133 6.58 2.85 -6.36
C GLY A 133 5.44 3.40 -7.23
N ARG A 134 4.90 4.56 -6.87
CA ARG A 134 3.85 5.25 -7.66
C ARG A 134 4.36 5.74 -9.03
N TRP A 135 5.67 5.93 -9.19
CA TRP A 135 6.28 6.18 -10.49
C TRP A 135 6.22 4.96 -11.42
N GLN A 136 6.31 3.73 -10.89
CA GLN A 136 6.30 2.53 -11.71
C GLN A 136 5.01 2.37 -12.53
N SER A 137 5.17 2.01 -13.81
CA SER A 137 4.05 1.69 -14.71
C SER A 137 3.51 0.28 -14.50
N ALA A 138 4.39 -0.66 -14.12
CA ALA A 138 4.05 -2.06 -13.86
C ALA A 138 3.78 -2.32 -12.37
N VAL A 139 2.76 -3.13 -12.09
CA VAL A 139 2.30 -3.43 -10.72
C VAL A 139 3.33 -4.22 -9.90
N GLY A 140 4.15 -5.08 -10.53
CA GLY A 140 5.21 -5.83 -9.85
C GLY A 140 6.27 -4.92 -9.20
N PRO A 141 7.01 -4.12 -9.98
CA PRO A 141 7.97 -3.14 -9.45
C PRO A 141 7.34 -2.14 -8.47
N MET A 142 6.11 -1.66 -8.74
CA MET A 142 5.36 -0.79 -7.82
C MET A 142 5.23 -1.40 -6.42
N ARG A 143 4.90 -2.70 -6.34
CA ARG A 143 4.74 -3.44 -5.08
C ARG A 143 6.07 -3.70 -4.39
N LEU A 144 7.15 -3.95 -5.11
CA LEU A 144 8.47 -4.11 -4.52
C LEU A 144 8.93 -2.80 -3.84
N CYS A 145 8.74 -1.65 -4.50
CA CYS A 145 9.00 -0.35 -3.89
C CYS A 145 8.14 -0.11 -2.63
N PHE A 146 6.87 -0.53 -2.63
CA PHE A 146 6.02 -0.44 -1.44
C PHE A 146 6.45 -1.39 -0.31
N ILE A 147 6.90 -2.61 -0.61
CA ILE A 147 7.49 -3.52 0.40
C ILE A 147 8.69 -2.86 1.08
N LEU A 148 9.61 -2.27 0.30
CA LEU A 148 10.76 -1.53 0.85
C LEU A 148 10.31 -0.31 1.68
N ALA A 149 9.31 0.44 1.19
CA ALA A 149 8.73 1.57 1.94
C ALA A 149 8.11 1.13 3.28
N THR A 150 7.40 0.00 3.30
CA THR A 150 6.81 -0.58 4.51
C THR A 150 7.88 -1.07 5.50
N LEU A 151 8.95 -1.71 5.03
CA LEU A 151 10.06 -2.13 5.91
C LEU A 151 10.75 -0.93 6.58
N VAL A 152 10.96 0.15 5.83
CA VAL A 152 11.48 1.43 6.39
C VAL A 152 10.45 2.07 7.34
N GLY A 153 9.16 2.01 6.99
CA GLY A 153 8.03 2.42 7.84
C GLY A 153 7.97 1.66 9.17
N SER A 154 8.26 0.36 9.17
CA SER A 154 8.36 -0.44 10.39
C SER A 154 9.52 0.00 11.27
N GLY A 155 10.67 0.36 10.70
CA GLY A 155 11.76 0.99 11.45
C GLY A 155 11.32 2.30 12.12
N HIS A 156 10.60 3.16 11.38
CA HIS A 156 10.02 4.40 11.93
C HIS A 156 9.03 4.11 13.06
N ASN A 157 8.07 3.21 12.84
CA ASN A 157 7.01 2.89 13.79
C ASN A 157 7.53 2.17 15.05
N LEU A 158 8.61 1.39 14.92
CA LEU A 158 9.32 0.79 16.04
C LEU A 158 10.00 1.85 16.90
N LEU A 159 10.73 2.80 16.30
CA LEU A 159 11.33 3.93 17.02
C LEU A 159 10.28 4.85 17.66
N ALA A 160 9.10 4.97 17.04
CA ALA A 160 7.98 5.75 17.57
C ALA A 160 7.15 5.01 18.64
N GLY A 161 7.46 3.74 18.95
CA GLY A 161 6.66 2.91 19.87
C GLY A 161 5.23 2.63 19.39
N SER A 162 4.95 2.80 18.09
CA SER A 162 3.60 2.76 17.53
C SER A 162 3.16 1.34 17.21
N VAL A 163 2.54 0.67 18.18
CA VAL A 163 1.94 -0.67 18.01
C VAL A 163 0.94 -0.68 16.84
N PHE A 164 0.10 0.35 16.72
CA PHE A 164 -0.85 0.48 15.61
C PHE A 164 -0.14 0.61 14.25
N GLY A 165 0.95 1.38 14.18
CA GLY A 165 1.77 1.49 12.98
C GLY A 165 2.41 0.16 12.57
N LEU A 166 2.96 -0.59 13.54
CA LEU A 166 3.55 -1.91 13.29
C LEU A 166 2.53 -2.95 12.81
N VAL A 167 1.29 -2.93 13.34
CA VAL A 167 0.19 -3.77 12.83
C VAL A 167 -0.17 -3.38 11.39
N SER A 168 -0.25 -2.07 11.10
CA SER A 168 -0.47 -1.56 9.74
C SER A 168 0.60 -2.05 8.76
N ASP A 169 1.87 -1.99 9.16
CA ASP A 169 2.98 -2.43 8.33
C ASP A 169 2.95 -3.95 8.09
N ALA A 170 2.67 -4.75 9.12
CA ALA A 170 2.55 -6.21 8.98
C ALA A 170 1.44 -6.59 7.98
N MET A 171 0.27 -5.93 8.06
CA MET A 171 -0.85 -6.11 7.12
C MET A 171 -0.46 -5.69 5.70
N GLY A 172 0.20 -4.53 5.56
CA GLY A 172 0.67 -4.02 4.27
C GLY A 172 1.71 -4.92 3.60
N LEU A 173 2.72 -5.36 4.36
CA LEU A 173 3.79 -6.25 3.93
C LEU A 173 3.23 -7.60 3.47
N THR A 174 2.39 -8.22 4.31
CA THR A 174 1.71 -9.49 4.00
C THR A 174 0.88 -9.37 2.72
N GLY A 175 0.06 -8.32 2.61
CA GLY A 175 -0.80 -8.10 1.45
C GLY A 175 -0.03 -7.85 0.15
N HIS A 176 1.07 -7.09 0.20
CA HIS A 176 1.93 -6.90 -0.97
C HIS A 176 2.63 -8.20 -1.40
N CYS A 177 3.17 -8.98 -0.45
CA CYS A 177 3.80 -10.28 -0.71
C CYS A 177 2.82 -11.31 -1.29
N VAL A 178 1.63 -11.47 -0.68
CA VAL A 178 0.58 -12.39 -1.17
C VAL A 178 0.13 -12.01 -2.58
N SER A 179 -0.03 -10.71 -2.87
CA SER A 179 -0.44 -10.25 -4.21
C SER A 179 0.65 -10.47 -5.26
N LEU A 180 1.94 -10.28 -4.92
CA LEU A 180 3.06 -10.63 -5.81
C LEU A 180 3.11 -12.14 -6.09
N TRP A 181 3.01 -12.97 -5.06
CA TRP A 181 2.98 -14.43 -5.19
C TRP A 181 1.85 -14.90 -6.11
N ARG A 182 0.60 -14.45 -5.88
CA ARG A 182 -0.55 -14.74 -6.74
C ARG A 182 -0.34 -14.29 -8.18
N SER A 183 0.28 -13.12 -8.39
CA SER A 183 0.58 -12.59 -9.73
C SER A 183 1.60 -13.45 -10.50
N GLY A 184 2.55 -14.08 -9.80
CA GLY A 184 3.48 -15.05 -10.37
C GLY A 184 2.79 -16.35 -10.82
N THR A 185 1.89 -16.89 -9.99
CA THR A 185 1.19 -18.15 -10.27
C THR A 185 0.23 -18.03 -11.47
N VAL A 186 -0.50 -16.93 -11.60
CA VAL A 186 -1.49 -16.74 -12.68
C VAL A 186 -0.84 -16.66 -14.07
N ARG A 187 0.40 -16.14 -14.18
CA ARG A 187 1.08 -15.97 -15.48
C ARG A 187 1.48 -17.29 -16.15
N ARG A 188 1.56 -18.42 -15.43
CA ARG A 188 1.94 -19.72 -16.02
C ARG A 188 0.80 -20.42 -16.79
N ARG A 189 -0.47 -20.03 -16.62
CA ARG A 189 -1.61 -20.80 -17.19
C ARG A 189 -1.91 -20.50 -18.67
N SER A 190 -1.51 -19.34 -19.19
CA SER A 190 -1.78 -18.94 -20.59
C SER A 190 -0.80 -19.52 -21.62
N VAL A 191 0.35 -20.03 -21.20
CA VAL A 191 1.34 -20.66 -22.12
C VAL A 191 1.01 -22.14 -22.36
N ALA A 192 0.40 -22.82 -21.39
CA ALA A 192 0.11 -24.25 -21.47
C ALA A 192 -1.08 -24.64 -22.37
N VAL A 193 -1.86 -23.67 -22.85
CA VAL A 193 -3.06 -23.91 -23.70
C VAL A 193 -2.76 -23.74 -25.20
N GLY A 194 -1.63 -23.12 -25.56
CA GLY A 194 -1.25 -22.85 -26.95
C GLY A 194 -0.27 -23.85 -27.59
N LEU A 195 -0.04 -25.02 -26.97
CA LEU A 195 1.04 -25.95 -27.34
C LEU A 195 0.58 -27.41 -27.60
N LEU A 196 -0.71 -27.63 -27.81
CA LEU A 196 -1.21 -28.90 -28.37
C LEU A 196 -1.25 -28.79 -29.90
N PRO A 197 -0.47 -29.58 -30.65
CA PRO A 197 -0.56 -29.63 -32.10
C PRO A 197 -1.83 -30.38 -32.53
N PRO A 198 -2.38 -30.09 -33.73
CA PRO A 198 -3.42 -30.93 -34.34
C PRO A 198 -2.80 -32.26 -34.83
N GLU A 199 -3.08 -33.34 -34.12
CA GLU A 199 -2.67 -34.71 -34.46
C GLU A 199 -3.66 -35.40 -35.44
N GLY A 200 -3.18 -35.80 -36.64
CA GLY A 200 -3.84 -36.68 -37.64
C GLY A 200 -5.06 -36.11 -38.39
N GLY A 201 -5.25 -36.21 -39.71
CA GLY A 201 -4.53 -36.82 -40.87
C GLY A 201 -5.27 -36.42 -42.18
N ASN A 202 -5.11 -37.01 -43.39
CA ASN A 202 -4.18 -38.05 -43.88
C ASN A 202 -4.06 -38.01 -45.43
N ILE A 203 -2.85 -37.71 -45.95
CA ILE A 203 -2.20 -38.15 -47.23
C ILE A 203 -3.06 -38.32 -48.53
N GLN A 204 -2.95 -37.34 -49.46
CA GLN A 204 -2.71 -37.42 -50.95
C GLN A 204 -3.54 -38.35 -51.91
N PRO A 205 -3.34 -38.33 -53.27
CA PRO A 205 -3.06 -37.22 -54.22
C PRO A 205 -3.89 -37.30 -55.54
N HIS A 206 -3.97 -36.20 -56.35
CA HIS A 206 -3.73 -36.18 -57.84
C HIS A 206 -4.26 -34.90 -58.55
N GLY A 207 -3.53 -34.45 -59.60
CA GLY A 207 -3.93 -33.45 -60.60
C GLY A 207 -3.39 -32.03 -60.33
N ARG A 208 -2.45 -31.44 -61.10
CA ARG A 208 -2.54 -30.93 -62.51
C ARG A 208 -3.63 -29.83 -62.68
N VAL A 209 -3.42 -28.69 -63.37
CA VAL A 209 -2.19 -28.07 -63.94
C VAL A 209 -2.51 -26.61 -64.40
N VAL A 210 -1.50 -25.74 -64.47
CA VAL A 210 -1.40 -24.49 -65.29
C VAL A 210 -2.27 -23.25 -64.93
N ALA A 211 -1.67 -22.10 -65.28
CA ALA A 211 -2.07 -20.72 -65.05
C ALA A 211 -3.15 -20.17 -66.01
N ALA A 212 -3.70 -19.02 -65.64
CA ALA A 212 -3.79 -17.82 -66.48
C ALA A 212 -3.61 -16.59 -65.58
#